data_AF-A0A2V7U464-F1
#
_entry.id   AF-A0A2V7U464-F1
#
_cell.length_a   1.000
_cell.length_b   1.000
_cell.length_c   1.000
_cell.angle_alpha   90.00
_cell.angle_beta   90.00
_cell.angle_gamma   90.00
#
_symmetry.space_group_name_H-M   'P 1'
#
loop_
_entity.id
_entity.type
_entity.pdbx_description
1 polymer ?
#
loop_
_entity_poly.entity_id
_entity_poly.type
_entity_poly.pdbx_seq_one_letter_code
_entity_poly.pdbx_strand_id
1 'polypeptide(L)'
;MSKQTRSDTTFGSIEGAAEYLGLLLESVNEARVDLEAETALSSAPGMERRREAIQLAVYKLSQLKQHLTTSHRLLNDLRTIRRLLFAQRQQTAPFEAAAEAATGQFVATAEAAPLSAEAPPSLPGTRPTAAGPHRAQARRPRPRA
;
A
#
# COMPACT_ATOMS: atom_id res chain seq x y z
N MET A 1 -11.21 24.01 -28.54
CA MET A 1 -10.28 22.89 -28.29
C MET A 1 -9.45 23.24 -27.07
N SER A 2 -9.83 22.72 -25.91
CA SER A 2 -9.20 23.05 -24.63
C SER A 2 -7.76 22.58 -24.61
N LYS A 3 -6.82 23.48 -24.29
CA LYS A 3 -5.42 23.13 -24.01
C LYS A 3 -5.40 22.31 -22.72
N GLN A 4 -5.48 20.98 -22.83
CA GLN A 4 -5.10 20.11 -21.72
C GLN A 4 -3.62 20.39 -21.44
N THR A 5 -3.30 20.97 -20.29
CA THR A 5 -1.92 21.35 -19.99
C THR A 5 -1.10 20.09 -19.71
N ARG A 6 0.19 20.06 -20.08
CA ARG A 6 1.07 18.91 -19.80
C ARG A 6 1.17 18.58 -18.30
N SER A 7 0.93 19.59 -17.46
CA SER A 7 0.76 19.46 -16.00
C SER A 7 -0.50 18.68 -15.62
N ASP A 8 -1.63 18.89 -16.30
CA ASP A 8 -2.87 18.13 -16.05
C ASP A 8 -2.73 16.64 -16.36
N THR A 9 -1.81 16.26 -17.25
CA THR A 9 -1.56 14.86 -17.59
C THR A 9 -0.48 14.23 -16.73
N THR A 10 0.57 14.98 -16.37
CA THR A 10 1.69 14.47 -15.56
C THR A 10 1.32 14.38 -14.07
N PHE A 11 0.58 15.36 -13.55
CA PHE A 11 0.18 15.43 -12.14
C PHE A 11 -1.32 15.24 -11.92
N GLY A 12 -2.10 14.97 -12.98
CA GLY A 12 -3.54 14.69 -12.87
C GLY A 12 -3.88 13.33 -12.28
N SER A 13 -2.88 12.47 -12.05
CA SER A 13 -3.06 11.16 -11.42
C SER A 13 -1.87 10.81 -10.53
N ILE A 14 -2.10 9.95 -9.53
CA ILE A 14 -1.04 9.40 -8.67
C ILE A 14 -0.05 8.60 -9.51
N GLU A 15 -0.54 7.97 -10.58
CA GLU A 15 0.26 7.21 -11.52
C GLU A 15 1.28 8.08 -12.25
N GLY A 16 0.84 9.22 -12.80
CA GLY A 16 1.72 10.17 -13.47
C GLY A 16 2.70 10.85 -12.50
N ALA A 17 2.28 11.14 -11.27
CA ALA A 17 3.16 11.68 -10.24
C ALA A 17 4.29 10.69 -9.86
N ALA A 18 3.98 9.39 -9.79
CA ALA A 18 4.99 8.37 -9.53
C ALA A 18 5.99 8.23 -10.70
N GLU A 19 5.51 8.24 -11.94
CA GLU A 19 6.37 8.23 -13.14
C GLU A 19 7.30 9.45 -13.19
N TYR A 20 6.77 10.65 -12.91
CA TYR A 20 7.57 11.86 -12.82
C TYR A 20 8.66 11.75 -11.75
N LEU A 21 8.34 11.24 -10.55
CA LEU A 21 9.34 11.06 -9.50
C LEU A 21 10.43 10.06 -9.91
N GLY A 22 10.10 9.03 -10.68
CA GLY A 22 11.08 8.10 -11.26
C GLY A 22 12.08 8.80 -12.18
N LEU A 23 11.58 9.59 -13.14
CA LEU A 23 12.42 10.39 -14.05
C LEU A 23 13.27 11.43 -13.31
N LEU A 24 12.68 12.08 -12.30
CA LEU A 24 13.40 13.03 -11.47
C LEU A 24 14.52 12.36 -10.66
N LEU A 25 14.29 11.14 -10.18
CA LEU A 25 15.30 10.33 -9.48
C LEU A 25 16.50 10.01 -10.36
N GLU A 26 16.25 9.66 -11.63
CA GLU A 26 17.29 9.43 -12.63
C GLU A 26 18.12 10.69 -12.87
N SER A 27 17.46 11.81 -13.19
CA SER A 27 18.14 13.09 -13.43
C SER A 27 18.94 13.59 -12.22
N VAL A 28 18.42 13.44 -11.00
CA VAL A 28 19.15 13.79 -9.77
C VAL A 28 20.37 12.89 -9.57
N ASN A 29 20.28 11.63 -9.94
CA ASN A 29 21.40 10.70 -9.83
C ASN A 29 22.49 11.00 -10.87
N GLU A 30 22.12 11.31 -12.11
CA GLU A 30 23.04 11.76 -13.16
C GLU A 30 23.79 13.02 -12.73
N ALA A 31 23.06 14.07 -12.31
CA ALA A 31 23.67 15.31 -11.84
C ALA A 31 24.63 15.10 -10.66
N ARG A 32 24.36 14.11 -9.79
CA ARG A 32 25.26 13.77 -8.69
C ARG A 32 26.55 13.13 -9.19
N VAL A 33 26.46 12.18 -10.13
CA VAL A 33 27.62 11.52 -10.74
C VAL A 33 28.50 12.55 -11.48
N ASP A 34 27.89 13.49 -12.20
CA ASP A 34 28.60 14.55 -12.91
C ASP A 34 29.41 15.44 -11.93
N LEU A 35 28.82 15.81 -10.79
CA LEU A 35 29.52 16.59 -9.76
C LEU A 35 30.61 15.79 -9.04
N GLU A 36 30.39 14.49 -8.81
CA GLU A 36 31.43 13.60 -8.27
C GLU A 36 32.65 13.54 -9.21
N ALA A 37 32.42 13.46 -10.53
CA ALA A 37 33.49 13.53 -11.53
C ALA A 37 34.19 14.90 -11.54
N GLU A 38 33.44 16.00 -11.46
CA GLU A 38 33.98 17.37 -11.39
C GLU A 38 34.83 17.60 -10.13
N THR A 39 34.49 16.94 -9.02
CA THR A 39 35.28 16.99 -7.78
C THR A 39 36.68 16.41 -7.98
N ALA A 40 36.81 15.34 -8.76
CA ALA A 40 38.10 14.74 -9.08
C ALA A 40 38.98 15.70 -9.88
N LEU A 41 38.38 16.44 -10.84
CA LEU A 41 39.06 17.45 -11.65
C LEU A 41 39.45 18.70 -10.85
N SER A 42 38.67 19.05 -9.82
CA SER A 42 38.91 20.21 -8.94
C SER A 42 39.92 19.95 -7.81
N SER A 43 40.85 18.99 -7.99
CA SER A 43 41.92 18.67 -7.01
C SER A 43 43.21 19.48 -7.20
N ALA A 44 43.21 20.45 -8.13
CA ALA A 44 44.37 21.32 -8.37
C ALA A 44 44.56 22.36 -7.24
N PRO A 45 45.80 22.79 -6.96
CA PRO A 45 46.08 23.81 -5.95
C PRO A 45 45.31 25.11 -6.21
N GLY A 46 44.65 25.66 -5.18
CA GLY A 46 43.87 26.90 -5.28
C GLY A 46 42.39 26.68 -5.60
N MET A 47 41.95 25.43 -5.73
CA MET A 47 40.56 25.05 -6.01
C MET A 47 39.81 24.54 -4.77
N GLU A 48 40.40 24.61 -3.57
CA GLU A 48 39.83 24.11 -2.32
C GLU A 48 38.39 24.58 -2.07
N ARG A 49 38.10 25.89 -2.22
CA ARG A 49 36.74 26.42 -2.02
C ARG A 49 35.75 25.86 -3.05
N ARG A 50 36.17 25.66 -4.30
CA ARG A 50 35.31 25.05 -5.33
C ARG A 50 35.04 23.59 -5.01
N ARG A 51 36.07 22.85 -4.59
CA ARG A 51 35.94 21.46 -4.14
C ARG A 51 34.97 21.33 -2.96
N GLU A 52 35.08 22.17 -1.94
CA GLU A 52 34.16 22.21 -0.81
C GLU A 52 32.71 22.48 -1.25
N ALA A 53 32.51 23.44 -2.16
CA ALA A 53 31.18 23.74 -2.71
C ALA A 53 30.58 22.55 -3.48
N ILE A 54 31.39 21.85 -4.28
CA ILE A 54 30.94 20.65 -5.01
C ILE A 54 30.59 19.53 -4.02
N GLN A 55 31.41 19.29 -2.99
CA GLN A 55 31.11 18.30 -1.95
C GLN A 55 29.79 18.59 -1.23
N LEU A 56 29.53 19.86 -0.92
CA LEU A 56 28.27 20.28 -0.33
C LEU A 56 27.09 20.03 -1.29
N ALA A 57 27.25 20.30 -2.59
CA ALA A 57 26.23 20.03 -3.59
C ALA A 57 25.93 18.53 -3.73
N VAL A 58 26.96 17.67 -3.78
CA VAL A 58 26.81 16.19 -3.80
C VAL A 58 26.06 15.69 -2.57
N TYR A 59 26.38 16.24 -1.39
CA TYR A 59 25.65 15.94 -0.15
C TYR A 59 24.16 16.33 -0.28
N LYS A 60 23.85 17.53 -0.77
CA LYS A 60 22.47 17.99 -0.96
C LYS A 60 21.70 17.15 -1.98
N LEU A 61 22.33 16.75 -3.08
CA LEU A 61 21.73 15.83 -4.07
C LEU A 61 21.47 14.45 -3.46
N SER A 62 22.35 13.97 -2.58
CA SER A 62 22.12 12.71 -1.86
C SER A 62 20.93 12.79 -0.91
N GLN A 63 20.77 13.91 -0.18
CA GLN A 63 19.58 14.16 0.64
C GLN A 63 18.31 14.20 -0.23
N LEU A 64 18.36 14.92 -1.36
CA LEU A 64 17.23 15.01 -2.29
C LEU A 64 16.84 13.63 -2.82
N LYS A 65 17.80 12.81 -3.26
CA LYS A 65 17.55 11.43 -3.71
C LYS A 65 16.84 10.60 -2.64
N GLN A 66 17.22 10.71 -1.37
CA GLN A 66 16.59 9.99 -0.26
C GLN A 66 15.12 10.40 -0.09
N HIS A 67 14.83 11.71 -0.12
CA HIS A 67 13.46 12.21 -0.05
C HIS A 67 12.62 11.74 -1.23
N LEU A 68 13.14 11.86 -2.46
CA LEU A 68 12.45 11.40 -3.66
C LEU A 68 12.18 9.90 -3.65
N THR A 69 13.13 9.08 -3.19
CA THR A 69 12.95 7.63 -3.04
C THR A 69 11.82 7.31 -2.06
N THR A 70 11.79 8.02 -0.93
CA THR A 70 10.75 7.84 0.09
C THR A 70 9.38 8.24 -0.45
N SER A 71 9.29 9.40 -1.11
CA SER A 71 8.06 9.87 -1.75
C SER A 71 7.57 8.94 -2.86
N HIS A 72 8.47 8.46 -3.73
CA HIS A 72 8.14 7.51 -4.79
C HIS A 72 7.60 6.19 -4.23
N ARG A 73 8.19 5.67 -3.15
CA ARG A 73 7.67 4.49 -2.44
C ARG A 73 6.27 4.74 -1.88
N LEU A 74 6.05 5.86 -1.20
CA LEU A 74 4.73 6.21 -0.65
C LEU A 74 3.66 6.30 -1.74
N LEU A 75 3.96 6.88 -2.90
CA LEU A 75 3.03 6.90 -4.03
C LEU A 75 2.70 5.49 -4.53
N ASN A 76 3.68 4.58 -4.59
CA ASN A 76 3.43 3.18 -4.95
C ASN A 76 2.60 2.43 -3.90
N ASP A 77 2.81 2.71 -2.61
CA ASP A 77 1.99 2.16 -1.54
C ASP A 77 0.54 2.64 -1.69
N LEU A 78 0.32 3.93 -1.96
CA LEU A 78 -1.02 4.49 -2.21
C LEU A 78 -1.69 3.88 -3.46
N ARG A 79 -0.93 3.65 -4.54
CA ARG A 79 -1.42 2.94 -5.74
C ARG A 79 -1.88 1.53 -5.39
N THR A 80 -1.11 0.83 -4.58
CA THR A 80 -1.41 -0.54 -4.14
C THR A 80 -2.68 -0.56 -3.28
N ILE A 81 -2.79 0.36 -2.31
CA ILE A 81 -3.99 0.50 -1.46
C ILE A 81 -5.22 0.78 -2.32
N ARG A 82 -5.15 1.73 -3.26
CA ARG A 82 -6.24 2.01 -4.21
C ARG A 82 -6.65 0.75 -4.95
N ARG A 83 -5.70 -0.02 -5.50
CA ARG A 83 -6.02 -1.26 -6.23
C ARG A 83 -6.72 -2.28 -5.34
N LEU A 84 -6.24 -2.49 -4.11
CA LEU A 84 -6.82 -3.46 -3.17
C LEU A 84 -8.25 -3.06 -2.77
N LEU A 85 -8.48 -1.79 -2.43
CA LEU A 85 -9.82 -1.30 -2.06
C LEU A 85 -10.85 -1.45 -3.20
N PHE A 86 -10.42 -1.26 -4.46
CA PHE A 86 -11.31 -1.44 -5.61
C PHE A 86 -11.47 -2.91 -6.00
N ALA A 87 -10.43 -3.74 -5.91
CA ALA A 87 -10.51 -5.17 -6.15
C ALA A 87 -11.46 -5.86 -5.17
N GLN A 88 -11.43 -5.46 -3.89
CA GLN A 88 -12.38 -5.97 -2.89
C GLN A 88 -13.84 -5.63 -3.24
N ARG A 89 -14.12 -4.41 -3.69
CA ARG A 89 -15.48 -4.03 -4.13
C ARG A 89 -15.96 -4.85 -5.33
N GLN A 90 -15.07 -5.16 -6.28
CA GLN A 90 -15.40 -5.99 -7.43
C GLN A 90 -15.62 -7.47 -7.05
N GLN A 91 -15.02 -7.95 -5.96
CA GLN A 91 -15.26 -9.30 -5.45
C GLN A 91 -16.56 -9.41 -4.64
N THR A 92 -16.98 -8.33 -3.98
CA THR A 92 -18.27 -8.27 -3.27
C THR A 92 -19.47 -8.13 -4.22
N ALA A 93 -19.32 -7.37 -5.31
CA ALA A 93 -20.40 -7.12 -6.28
C ALA A 93 -21.08 -8.40 -6.87
N PRO A 94 -20.36 -9.46 -7.30
CA PRO A 94 -20.99 -10.68 -7.79
C PRO A 94 -21.65 -11.51 -6.67
N PHE A 95 -21.20 -11.35 -5.42
CA PHE A 95 -21.82 -12.03 -4.27
C PHE A 95 -23.13 -11.36 -3.86
N GLU A 96 -23.20 -10.02 -3.89
CA GLU A 96 -24.45 -9.28 -3.66
C GLU A 96 -25.48 -9.50 -4.79
N ALA A 97 -25.04 -9.51 -6.06
CA ALA A 97 -25.92 -9.80 -7.19
C ALA A 97 -26.49 -11.24 -7.17
N ALA A 98 -25.69 -12.23 -6.72
CA ALA A 98 -26.17 -13.60 -6.53
C ALA A 98 -27.07 -13.75 -5.30
N ALA A 99 -26.84 -12.98 -4.23
CA ALA A 99 -27.69 -12.95 -3.04
C ALA A 99 -29.05 -12.27 -3.30
N GLU A 100 -29.10 -11.20 -4.11
CA GLU A 100 -30.36 -10.59 -4.57
C GLU A 100 -31.14 -11.54 -5.48
N ALA A 101 -30.47 -12.23 -6.40
CA ALA A 101 -31.11 -13.25 -7.25
C ALA A 101 -31.68 -14.42 -6.44
N ALA A 102 -30.99 -14.86 -5.38
CA ALA A 102 -31.49 -15.89 -4.48
C ALA A 102 -32.64 -15.41 -3.58
N THR A 103 -32.63 -14.14 -3.17
CA THR A 103 -33.68 -13.56 -2.29
C THR A 103 -35.00 -13.33 -3.04
N GLY A 104 -34.95 -13.07 -4.35
CA GLY A 104 -36.14 -12.96 -5.20
C GLY A 104 -36.86 -14.28 -5.47
N GLN A 105 -36.21 -15.43 -5.25
CA GLN A 105 -36.75 -16.75 -5.58
C GLN A 105 -37.59 -17.38 -4.44
N PHE A 106 -37.57 -16.82 -3.23
CA PHE A 106 -38.26 -17.38 -2.06
C PHE A 106 -39.61 -16.70 -1.71
N VAL A 107 -40.08 -15.69 -2.46
CA VAL A 107 -41.34 -14.97 -2.14
C VAL A 107 -42.54 -15.44 -2.97
N ALA A 108 -42.37 -16.32 -3.95
CA ALA A 108 -43.47 -16.86 -4.73
C ALA A 108 -43.77 -18.32 -4.35
N THR A 109 -44.90 -18.50 -3.64
CA THR A 109 -45.85 -19.63 -3.64
C THR A 109 -46.10 -20.26 -2.27
N ALA A 110 -47.40 -20.45 -1.97
CA ALA A 110 -48.05 -21.13 -0.85
C ALA A 110 -48.29 -20.25 0.40
N GLU A 111 -49.38 -19.48 0.49
CA GLU A 111 -50.81 -19.88 0.53
C GLU A 111 -51.15 -20.80 1.73
N ALA A 112 -52.10 -20.31 2.53
CA ALA A 112 -52.73 -20.87 3.75
C ALA A 112 -53.21 -22.33 3.56
N ALA A 113 -53.36 -23.26 4.53
CA ALA A 113 -53.66 -23.32 5.98
C ALA A 113 -53.55 -24.83 6.42
N PRO A 114 -54.00 -25.33 7.60
CA PRO A 114 -53.89 -24.89 8.99
C PRO A 114 -53.34 -25.97 9.98
N LEU A 115 -52.92 -25.50 11.15
CA LEU A 115 -52.96 -26.06 12.53
C LEU A 115 -53.22 -27.57 12.76
N SER A 116 -52.22 -28.24 13.34
CA SER A 116 -52.32 -29.29 14.40
C SER A 116 -50.95 -29.37 15.08
N ALA A 117 -50.72 -28.74 16.22
CA ALA A 117 -50.92 -29.32 17.56
C ALA A 117 -50.13 -30.61 17.79
N GLU A 118 -48.84 -30.50 18.15
CA GLU A 118 -48.28 -31.24 19.30
C GLU A 118 -46.91 -30.66 19.70
N ALA A 119 -46.72 -30.44 20.99
CA ALA A 119 -45.47 -30.08 21.64
C ALA A 119 -45.43 -30.80 23.00
N PRO A 120 -44.28 -30.90 23.67
CA PRO A 120 -42.93 -31.29 23.27
C PRO A 120 -42.52 -32.54 24.10
N PRO A 121 -41.23 -32.96 24.25
CA PRO A 121 -40.43 -32.31 25.31
C PRO A 121 -38.88 -32.33 25.14
N SER A 122 -38.24 -31.50 25.98
CA SER A 122 -36.91 -31.68 26.59
C SER A 122 -35.62 -31.33 25.80
N LEU A 123 -35.04 -30.17 26.19
CA LEU A 123 -33.61 -29.82 26.14
C LEU A 123 -32.80 -30.70 27.13
N PRO A 124 -31.45 -30.63 27.31
CA PRO A 124 -30.44 -29.73 26.72
C PRO A 124 -29.11 -30.43 26.28
N GLY A 125 -28.16 -29.71 25.67
CA GLY A 125 -26.76 -30.17 25.64
C GLY A 125 -25.82 -29.63 24.57
N THR A 126 -25.22 -28.47 24.83
CA THR A 126 -23.80 -28.12 24.56
C THR A 126 -23.18 -28.41 23.18
N ARG A 127 -22.94 -27.35 22.41
CA ARG A 127 -21.74 -27.19 21.55
C ARG A 127 -20.60 -26.54 22.39
N PRO A 128 -19.39 -26.35 21.85
CA PRO A 128 -18.42 -27.34 21.37
C PRO A 128 -17.04 -27.07 22.01
N THR A 129 -16.11 -28.02 22.09
CA THR A 129 -14.67 -27.64 22.05
C THR A 129 -13.79 -28.85 21.70
N ALA A 130 -13.19 -28.78 20.53
CA ALA A 130 -12.05 -29.58 20.13
C ALA A 130 -10.88 -28.61 20.01
N ALA A 131 -9.87 -28.76 20.87
CA ALA A 131 -8.49 -28.32 20.61
C ALA A 131 -7.59 -28.70 21.80
N GLY A 132 -6.79 -29.76 21.63
CA GLY A 132 -5.41 -29.69 22.08
C GLY A 132 -4.61 -28.79 21.11
N PRO A 133 -3.34 -28.41 21.39
CA PRO A 133 -2.37 -29.25 22.09
C PRO A 133 -1.42 -28.55 23.10
N HIS A 134 -0.75 -29.40 23.88
CA HIS A 134 0.64 -29.35 24.36
C HIS A 134 1.35 -28.02 24.71
N ARG A 135 1.75 -27.98 26.00
CA ARG A 135 3.15 -27.94 26.48
C ARG A 135 3.96 -26.65 26.22
N ALA A 136 4.19 -25.88 27.29
CA ALA A 136 5.48 -25.85 28.01
C ALA A 136 5.55 -24.62 28.94
N GLN A 137 5.53 -24.87 30.24
CA GLN A 137 6.09 -23.94 31.22
C GLN A 137 7.61 -24.07 31.20
N ALA A 138 8.33 -22.96 31.02
CA ALA A 138 9.67 -22.81 31.56
C ALA A 138 10.04 -21.31 31.68
N ARG A 139 9.81 -20.80 32.90
CA ARG A 139 10.76 -19.99 33.69
C ARG A 139 11.52 -18.85 33.00
N ARG A 140 11.13 -17.62 33.39
CA ARG A 140 11.99 -16.44 33.61
C ARG A 140 13.28 -16.81 34.41
N PRO A 141 14.38 -16.01 34.42
CA PRO A 141 14.40 -14.54 34.40
C PRO A 141 15.56 -13.83 33.65
N ARG A 142 15.43 -12.49 33.63
CA ARG A 142 16.34 -11.39 33.23
C ARG A 142 17.71 -11.41 34.00
N PRO A 143 18.52 -10.33 33.98
CA PRO A 143 19.28 -9.64 32.92
C PRO A 143 20.78 -9.45 33.33
N ARG A 144 21.53 -8.66 32.53
CA ARG A 144 22.77 -7.87 32.80
C ARG A 144 23.98 -8.32 31.97
N ALA A 145 24.49 -7.44 31.10
CA ALA A 145 25.56 -6.48 31.38
C ALA A 145 25.55 -5.40 30.30
#